data_AF-A0A2D8NKI8-F1
#
_entry.id   AF-A0A2D8NKI8-F1
#
_cell.length_a   1.000
_cell.length_b   1.000
_cell.length_c   1.000
_cell.angle_alpha   90.00
_cell.angle_beta   90.00
_cell.angle_gamma   90.00
#
_symmetry.space_group_name_H-M   'P 1'
#
loop_
_entity.id
_entity.type
_entity.pdbx_description
1 polymer ?
#
loop_
_entity_poly.entity_id
_entity_poly.type
_entity_poly.pdbx_seq_one_letter_code
_entity_poly.pdbx_strand_id
1 'polypeptide(L)'
;MPSDAPRVITIRGGRVQPSGSWLYVWIDMRTDEIAYVGSTGFDPELRAHLHVDSEDPALGRVRATVPRFDERDFEVLAFALDPSIDRRAAKDALTARLAHGDASPDLQHVIDPIVRAVRGHTRRA
;
A
#
# COMPACT_ATOMS: atom_id res chain seq x y z
N MET A 1 -7.86 -24.02 4.47
CA MET A 1 -7.43 -25.06 3.52
C MET A 1 -6.67 -24.37 2.41
N PRO A 2 -5.43 -24.78 2.07
CA PRO A 2 -4.81 -24.31 0.84
C PRO A 2 -5.72 -24.70 -0.33
N SER A 3 -5.86 -23.79 -1.29
CA SER A 3 -6.59 -24.05 -2.54
C SER A 3 -5.76 -25.02 -3.38
N ASP A 4 -6.38 -26.10 -3.88
CA ASP A 4 -5.74 -27.03 -4.83
C ASP A 4 -5.57 -26.38 -6.21
N ALA A 5 -6.24 -25.26 -6.49
CA ALA A 5 -6.04 -24.52 -7.71
C ALA A 5 -4.68 -23.79 -7.69
N PRO A 6 -3.86 -23.90 -8.76
CA PRO A 6 -2.57 -23.22 -8.83
C PRO A 6 -2.75 -21.70 -8.87
N ARG A 7 -1.88 -20.97 -8.16
CA ARG A 7 -1.76 -19.51 -8.32
C ARG A 7 -1.06 -19.22 -9.65
N VAL A 8 -1.77 -18.60 -10.60
CA VAL A 8 -1.22 -18.26 -11.91
C VAL A 8 -0.53 -16.89 -11.87
N ILE A 9 0.75 -16.85 -12.21
CA ILE A 9 1.53 -15.61 -12.38
C ILE A 9 1.79 -15.41 -13.87
N THR A 10 1.23 -14.36 -14.45
CA THR A 10 1.38 -14.11 -15.90
C THR A 10 2.67 -13.34 -16.17
N ILE A 11 3.48 -13.83 -17.10
CA ILE A 11 4.68 -13.14 -17.61
C ILE A 11 4.50 -12.90 -19.10
N ARG A 12 4.72 -11.65 -19.56
CA ARG A 12 4.67 -11.27 -20.98
C ARG A 12 5.82 -10.33 -21.30
N GLY A 13 6.54 -10.60 -22.39
CA GLY A 13 7.67 -9.77 -22.81
C GLY A 13 8.76 -9.59 -21.73
N GLY A 14 9.03 -10.64 -20.95
CA GLY A 14 10.02 -10.61 -19.86
C GLY A 14 9.56 -9.83 -18.61
N ARG A 15 8.28 -9.47 -18.50
CA ARG A 15 7.73 -8.70 -17.36
C ARG A 15 6.59 -9.45 -16.69
N VAL A 16 6.63 -9.52 -15.36
CA VAL A 16 5.50 -9.98 -14.54
C VAL A 16 4.34 -9.00 -14.75
N GLN A 17 3.16 -9.53 -15.01
CA GLN A 17 1.97 -8.74 -15.20
C GLN A 17 1.29 -8.51 -13.84
N PRO A 18 0.87 -7.27 -13.55
CA PRO A 18 0.00 -6.99 -12.41
C PRO A 18 -1.24 -7.88 -12.40
N SER A 19 -1.55 -8.49 -11.26
CA SER A 19 -2.71 -9.38 -11.10
C SER A 19 -3.77 -8.79 -10.17
N GLY A 20 -3.57 -7.58 -9.66
CA GLY A 20 -4.52 -6.91 -8.77
C GLY A 20 -4.38 -5.40 -8.79
N SER A 21 -5.08 -4.75 -7.87
CA SER A 21 -5.02 -3.31 -7.64
C SER A 21 -5.10 -3.09 -6.13
N TRP A 22 -4.09 -2.44 -5.57
CA TRP A 22 -3.94 -2.33 -4.12
C TRP A 22 -3.53 -0.91 -3.71
N LEU A 23 -4.09 -0.44 -2.60
CA LEU A 23 -3.51 0.62 -1.78
C LEU A 23 -2.82 -0.02 -0.58
N TYR A 24 -1.74 0.58 -0.11
CA TYR A 24 -1.10 0.14 1.12
C TYR A 24 -0.57 1.33 1.92
N VAL A 25 -0.57 1.18 3.23
CA VAL A 25 -0.12 2.19 4.20
C VAL A 25 0.92 1.56 5.12
N TRP A 26 2.07 2.19 5.24
CA TRP A 26 3.12 1.83 6.19
C TRP A 26 2.92 2.63 7.47
N ILE A 27 2.84 1.92 8.59
CA ILE A 27 2.69 2.48 9.94
C ILE A 27 3.96 2.18 10.71
N ASP A 28 4.56 3.20 11.32
CA ASP A 28 5.64 3.00 12.28
C ASP A 28 5.07 2.42 13.57
N MET A 29 5.57 1.27 14.01
CA MET A 29 5.02 0.56 15.18
C MET A 29 5.32 1.23 16.52
N ARG A 30 6.30 2.14 16.57
CA ARG A 30 6.73 2.85 17.78
C ARG A 30 6.03 4.20 17.94
N THR A 31 5.86 4.96 16.87
CA THR A 31 5.22 6.29 16.89
C THR A 31 3.77 6.25 16.47
N ASP A 32 3.32 5.14 15.89
CA ASP A 32 1.98 4.96 15.38
C ASP A 32 1.62 5.95 14.24
N GLU A 33 2.65 6.52 13.62
CA GLU A 33 2.53 7.48 12.53
C GLU A 33 2.57 6.80 11.17
N ILE A 34 1.87 7.40 10.22
CA ILE A 34 1.91 6.98 8.82
C ILE A 34 3.24 7.39 8.21
N ALA A 35 4.07 6.40 7.87
CA ALA A 35 5.37 6.63 7.25
C ALA A 35 5.26 6.74 5.72
N TYR A 36 4.34 6.01 5.10
CA TYR A 36 4.22 5.98 3.65
C TYR A 36 2.83 5.52 3.18
N VAL A 37 2.34 6.11 2.08
CA VAL A 37 1.16 5.65 1.36
C VAL A 37 1.56 5.30 -0.06
N GLY A 38 1.24 4.08 -0.47
CA GLY A 38 1.59 3.55 -1.78
C GLY A 38 0.42 2.87 -2.47
N SER A 39 0.65 2.57 -3.74
CA SER A 39 -0.25 1.76 -4.53
C SER A 39 0.52 0.85 -5.48
N THR A 40 -0.04 -0.32 -5.77
CA THR A 40 0.62 -1.34 -6.60
C THR A 40 -0.40 -2.18 -7.34
N GLY A 41 0.00 -2.70 -8.50
CA GLY A 41 -0.76 -3.76 -9.18
C GLY A 41 -0.22 -5.17 -8.91
N PHE A 42 0.90 -5.27 -8.21
CA PHE A 42 1.49 -6.51 -7.75
C PHE A 42 0.95 -6.89 -6.37
N ASP A 43 1.27 -8.10 -5.95
CA ASP A 43 1.06 -8.55 -4.58
C ASP A 43 1.66 -7.56 -3.56
N PRO A 44 0.92 -7.16 -2.50
CA PRO A 44 1.44 -6.24 -1.49
C PRO A 44 2.70 -6.73 -0.79
N GLU A 45 2.85 -8.04 -0.52
CA GLU A 45 4.05 -8.59 0.12
C GLU A 45 5.26 -8.47 -0.80
N LEU A 46 5.10 -8.77 -2.10
CA LEU A 46 6.15 -8.53 -3.08
C LEU A 46 6.53 -7.05 -3.14
N ARG A 47 5.53 -6.15 -3.12
CA ARG A 47 5.82 -4.72 -3.16
C ARG A 47 6.52 -4.24 -1.89
N ALA A 48 6.14 -4.77 -0.73
CA ALA A 48 6.78 -4.47 0.54
C ALA A 48 8.23 -4.96 0.56
N HIS A 49 8.48 -6.20 0.15
CA HIS A 49 9.82 -6.76 0.01
C HIS A 49 10.72 -5.89 -0.89
N LEU A 50 10.22 -5.47 -2.06
CA LEU A 50 10.97 -4.56 -2.95
C LEU A 50 11.25 -3.19 -2.33
N HIS A 51 10.40 -2.71 -1.44
CA HIS A 51 10.62 -1.45 -0.72
C HIS A 51 11.73 -1.53 0.32
N VAL A 52 11.94 -2.72 0.90
CA VAL A 52 12.98 -3.00 1.90
C VAL A 52 14.31 -3.31 1.23
N ASP A 53 14.32 -4.25 0.29
CA ASP A 53 15.57 -4.91 -0.13
C ASP A 53 16.19 -4.36 -1.43
N SER A 54 15.45 -3.58 -2.21
CA SER A 54 15.97 -3.04 -3.47
C SER A 54 16.83 -1.79 -3.26
N GLU A 55 18.04 -1.81 -3.82
CA GLU A 55 18.93 -0.64 -3.90
C GLU A 55 18.47 0.40 -4.93
N ASP A 56 17.68 0.00 -5.94
CA ASP A 56 17.06 0.95 -6.88
C ASP A 56 16.01 1.81 -6.15
N PRO A 57 16.18 3.15 -6.03
CA PRO A 57 15.26 4.02 -5.29
C PRO A 57 13.82 4.06 -5.86
N ALA A 58 13.63 3.70 -7.13
CA ALA A 58 12.29 3.60 -7.72
C ALA A 58 11.53 2.39 -7.15
N LEU A 59 12.25 1.29 -6.86
CA LEU A 59 11.72 0.08 -6.26
C LEU A 59 11.73 0.16 -4.74
N GLY A 60 12.88 0.50 -4.15
CA GLY A 60 13.19 0.68 -2.72
C GLY A 60 12.69 1.98 -2.11
N ARG A 61 11.59 2.55 -2.62
CA ARG A 61 11.19 3.93 -2.30
C ARG A 61 11.03 4.21 -0.80
N VAL A 62 10.43 3.29 -0.02
CA VAL A 62 10.26 3.50 1.43
C VAL A 62 11.62 3.59 2.12
N ARG A 63 12.53 2.63 1.89
CA ARG A 63 13.91 2.69 2.40
C ARG A 63 14.64 3.96 1.96
N ALA A 64 14.44 4.38 0.71
CA ALA A 64 15.09 5.57 0.16
C ALA A 64 14.56 6.91 0.73
N THR A 65 13.31 6.97 1.18
CA THR A 65 12.65 8.25 1.58
C THR A 65 12.29 8.35 3.06
N VAL A 66 12.16 7.24 3.78
CA VAL A 66 11.82 7.25 5.20
C VAL A 66 13.11 7.38 6.03
N PRO A 67 13.26 8.44 6.86
CA PRO A 67 14.45 8.63 7.67
C PRO A 67 14.65 7.49 8.67
N ARG A 68 15.90 7.05 8.81
CA ARG A 68 16.33 5.98 9.73
C ARG A 68 15.50 4.71 9.56
N PHE A 69 15.20 4.35 8.31
CA PHE A 69 14.38 3.19 7.98
C PHE A 69 14.87 1.91 8.67
N ASP A 70 16.18 1.65 8.64
CA ASP A 70 16.78 0.43 9.21
C ASP A 70 16.71 0.35 10.75
N GLU A 71 16.31 1.42 11.44
CA GLU A 71 16.18 1.49 12.91
C GLU A 71 14.72 1.34 13.38
N ARG A 72 13.78 1.13 12.46
CA ARG A 72 12.34 1.25 12.71
C ARG A 72 11.59 -0.01 12.27
N ASP A 73 10.61 -0.40 13.08
CA ASP A 73 9.69 -1.48 12.75
C ASP A 73 8.42 -0.90 12.12
N PHE A 74 7.93 -1.56 11.07
CA PHE A 74 6.76 -1.12 10.32
C PHE A 74 5.74 -2.24 10.12
N GLU A 75 4.47 -1.88 10.16
CA GLU A 75 3.38 -2.70 9.66
C GLU A 75 2.85 -2.14 8.34
N VAL A 76 2.44 -3.03 7.44
CA VAL A 76 1.85 -2.66 6.15
C VAL A 76 0.39 -3.08 6.11
N LEU A 77 -0.51 -2.11 6.11
CA LEU A 77 -1.94 -2.34 5.90
C LEU A 77 -2.23 -2.29 4.41
N ALA A 78 -2.65 -3.41 3.81
CA ALA A 78 -2.95 -3.51 2.39
C ALA A 78 -4.45 -3.69 2.12
N PHE A 79 -4.97 -2.95 1.14
CA PHE A 79 -6.38 -2.89 0.80
C PHE A 79 -6.56 -3.16 -0.70
N ALA A 80 -7.31 -4.22 -1.03
CA ALA A 80 -7.67 -4.51 -2.40
C ALA A 80 -8.64 -3.43 -2.93
N LEU A 81 -8.42 -2.99 -4.17
CA LEU A 81 -9.32 -2.14 -4.91
C LEU A 81 -10.07 -2.94 -5.96
N ASP A 82 -11.29 -2.52 -6.26
CA ASP A 82 -11.98 -2.98 -7.46
C ASP A 82 -11.15 -2.61 -8.71
N PRO A 83 -11.00 -3.52 -9.69
CA PRO A 83 -10.21 -3.27 -10.90
C PRO A 83 -10.68 -2.07 -11.74
N SER A 84 -11.94 -1.64 -11.61
CA SER A 84 -12.49 -0.47 -12.30
C SER A 84 -12.06 0.86 -11.67
N ILE A 85 -11.52 0.85 -10.44
CA ILE A 85 -11.07 2.05 -9.75
C ILE A 85 -9.66 2.42 -10.22
N ASP A 86 -9.49 3.68 -10.65
CA ASP A 86 -8.16 4.22 -10.92
C ASP A 86 -7.33 4.26 -9.62
N ARG A 87 -6.36 3.36 -9.55
CA ARG A 87 -5.49 3.18 -8.38
C ARG A 87 -4.67 4.42 -8.03
N ARG A 88 -4.29 5.23 -9.02
CA ARG A 88 -3.50 6.45 -8.78
C ARG A 88 -4.38 7.51 -8.15
N ALA A 89 -5.55 7.76 -8.72
CA ALA A 89 -6.55 8.68 -8.18
C ALA A 89 -6.97 8.26 -6.75
N ALA A 90 -7.19 6.96 -6.52
CA ALA A 90 -7.50 6.44 -5.19
C ALA A 90 -6.37 6.64 -4.18
N LYS A 91 -5.10 6.43 -4.59
CA LYS A 91 -3.94 6.70 -3.73
C LYS A 91 -3.85 8.18 -3.37
N ASP A 92 -4.01 9.07 -4.35
CA ASP A 92 -3.91 10.51 -4.13
C ASP A 92 -5.05 11.00 -3.22
N ALA A 93 -6.28 10.50 -3.42
CA ALA A 93 -7.42 10.75 -2.53
C ALA A 93 -7.21 10.21 -1.11
N LEU A 94 -6.66 9.00 -0.96
CA LEU A 94 -6.32 8.44 0.36
C LEU A 94 -5.29 9.32 1.09
N THR A 95 -4.26 9.75 0.36
CA THR A 95 -3.19 10.59 0.90
C THR A 95 -3.73 11.93 1.38
N ALA A 96 -4.55 12.60 0.56
CA ALA A 96 -5.21 13.85 0.92
C ALA A 96 -6.13 13.69 2.15
N ARG A 97 -6.91 12.60 2.18
CA ARG A 97 -7.86 12.34 3.27
C ARG A 97 -7.18 12.04 4.61
N LEU A 98 -6.04 11.36 4.58
CA LEU A 98 -5.23 11.08 5.77
C LEU A 98 -4.49 12.33 6.27
N ALA A 99 -4.00 13.19 5.38
CA ALA A 99 -3.23 14.38 5.73
C ALA A 99 -4.09 15.59 6.12
N HIS A 100 -5.18 15.84 5.40
CA HIS A 100 -5.96 17.08 5.49
C HIS A 100 -7.42 16.88 5.88
N GLY A 101 -7.89 15.63 5.88
CA GLY A 101 -9.30 15.32 6.14
C GLY A 101 -10.21 15.46 4.93
N ASP A 102 -9.72 15.93 3.78
CA ASP A 102 -10.50 16.09 2.55
C ASP A 102 -10.23 14.93 1.57
N ALA A 103 -11.29 14.37 0.99
CA ALA A 103 -11.21 13.42 -0.12
C ALA A 103 -12.06 13.92 -1.29
N SER A 104 -11.72 13.49 -2.51
CA SER A 104 -12.62 13.64 -3.65
C SER A 104 -13.98 12.98 -3.33
N PRO A 105 -15.12 13.67 -3.54
CA PRO A 105 -16.45 13.12 -3.28
C PRO A 105 -16.68 11.77 -3.97
N ASP A 106 -16.16 11.62 -5.19
CA ASP A 106 -16.40 10.46 -6.04
C ASP A 106 -15.75 9.17 -5.51
N LEU A 107 -14.64 9.31 -4.78
CA LEU A 107 -13.90 8.18 -4.23
C LEU A 107 -14.17 7.96 -2.74
N GLN A 108 -15.00 8.81 -2.12
CA GLN A 108 -15.20 8.77 -0.68
C GLN A 108 -15.68 7.40 -0.18
N HIS A 109 -16.56 6.73 -0.93
CA HIS A 109 -17.08 5.41 -0.60
C HIS A 109 -15.99 4.31 -0.54
N VAL A 110 -14.89 4.48 -1.28
CA VAL A 110 -13.71 3.59 -1.27
C VAL A 110 -12.72 3.99 -0.17
N ILE A 111 -12.52 5.29 0.01
CA ILE A 111 -11.47 5.84 0.88
C ILE A 111 -11.86 5.82 2.36
N ASP A 112 -13.10 6.16 2.70
CA ASP A 112 -13.52 6.26 4.10
C ASP A 112 -13.41 4.92 4.88
N PRO A 113 -13.73 3.74 4.30
CA PRO A 113 -13.48 2.46 4.96
C PRO A 113 -11.99 2.22 5.25
N ILE A 114 -11.10 2.57 4.31
CA ILE A 114 -9.65 2.44 4.47
C ILE A 114 -9.15 3.36 5.58
N VAL A 115 -9.57 4.62 5.58
CA VAL A 115 -9.20 5.60 6.62
C VAL A 115 -9.67 5.14 7.99
N ARG A 116 -10.88 4.56 8.10
CA ARG A 116 -11.38 3.99 9.35
C ARG A 116 -10.52 2.83 9.81
N ALA A 117 -10.10 1.94 8.92
CA ALA A 117 -9.22 0.83 9.24
C ALA A 117 -7.84 1.32 9.71
N VAL A 118 -7.22 2.24 8.98
CA VAL A 118 -5.93 2.85 9.36
C VAL A 118 -6.02 3.51 10.74
N ARG A 119 -6.99 4.41 10.96
CA ARG A 119 -7.19 5.07 12.26
C ARG A 119 -7.60 4.12 13.38
N GLY A 120 -8.19 2.99 13.04
CA GLY A 120 -8.58 1.95 13.98
C GLY A 120 -7.39 1.10 14.42
N HIS A 121 -6.45 0.88 13.50
CA HIS A 121 -5.18 0.22 13.77
C HIS A 121 -4.30 1.10 14.65
N THR A 122 -4.19 2.39 14.30
CA THR A 122 -3.29 3.29 15.00
C THR A 122 -3.67 3.43 16.49
N ARG A 123 -4.97 3.63 16.76
CA ARG A 123 -5.49 3.72 18.14
C ARG A 123 -5.36 2.46 19.03
N ARG A 124 -4.86 1.34 18.52
CA ARG A 124 -4.75 0.07 19.27
C ARG A 124 -3.32 -0.27 19.70
N ALA A 125 -2.31 0.43 19.18
CA ALA A 125 -0.90 0.22 19.52
C ALA A 125 -0.50 0.95 20.80
#